data_AF-A0A938NK65-F1
#
_entry.id   AF-A0A938NK65-F1
#
_cell.length_a   1.000
_cell.length_b   1.000
_cell.length_c   1.000
_cell.angle_alpha   90.00
_cell.angle_beta   90.00
_cell.angle_gamma   90.00
#
_symmetry.space_group_name_H-M   'P 1'
#
loop_
_entity.id
_entity.type
_entity.pdbx_description
1 polymer ?
#
loop_
_entity_poly.entity_id
_entity_poly.type
_entity_poly.pdbx_seq_one_letter_code
_entity_poly.pdbx_strand_id
1 'polypeptide(L)'
;MSSIIHNSGAFIQQCFASHRLCLSLAKLALPDKMLLTCTACQMKHRLTLRSLTVRLPAPLRAVSSTREPEELPVERGAAEHLAACAATHQVSLGVGEMDVVQDFIKLRCAECRKSYDVIVEAF
;
A
#
# COMPACT_ATOMS: atom_id res chain seq x y z
N MET A 1 -21.69 13.23 -7.45
CA MET A 1 -20.60 14.16 -7.10
C MET A 1 -19.30 13.57 -7.64
N SER A 2 -18.65 14.24 -8.59
CA SER A 2 -17.40 13.75 -9.18
C SER A 2 -16.25 13.94 -8.19
N SER A 3 -15.75 12.85 -7.61
CA SER A 3 -14.53 12.91 -6.78
C SER A 3 -13.34 13.23 -7.68
N ILE A 4 -12.57 14.26 -7.33
CA ILE A 4 -11.32 14.59 -8.03
C ILE A 4 -10.29 13.49 -7.71
N ILE A 5 -9.66 12.96 -8.76
CA ILE A 5 -8.58 11.98 -8.66
C ILE A 5 -7.28 12.71 -8.99
N HIS A 6 -6.34 12.71 -8.06
CA HIS A 6 -5.01 13.30 -8.23
C HIS A 6 -3.98 12.23 -8.58
N ASN A 7 -3.10 12.57 -9.53
CA ASN A 7 -1.92 11.79 -9.90
C ASN A 7 -0.68 12.67 -9.63
N SER A 8 -0.33 12.83 -8.35
CA SER A 8 0.78 13.70 -7.95
C SER A 8 1.28 13.34 -6.54
N GLY A 9 2.60 13.12 -6.45
CA GLY A 9 3.31 12.85 -5.19
C GLY A 9 3.11 13.96 -4.16
N ALA A 10 3.23 15.23 -4.56
CA ALA A 10 3.05 16.37 -3.65
C ALA A 10 1.65 16.40 -3.01
N PHE A 11 0.59 16.19 -3.79
CA PHE A 11 -0.78 16.20 -3.29
C PHE A 11 -1.07 15.03 -2.34
N ILE A 12 -0.62 13.81 -2.65
CA ILE A 12 -0.79 12.68 -1.73
C ILE A 12 0.05 12.87 -0.46
N GLN A 13 1.27 13.41 -0.57
CA GLN A 13 2.13 13.73 0.58
C GLN A 13 1.47 14.74 1.51
N GLN A 14 0.92 15.82 0.95
CA GLN A 14 0.17 16.81 1.72
C GLN A 14 -1.06 16.17 2.38
N CYS A 15 -1.82 15.34 1.65
CA CYS A 15 -2.98 14.67 2.20
C CYS A 15 -2.62 13.75 3.37
N PHE A 16 -1.53 12.98 3.28
CA PHE A 16 -1.07 12.11 4.35
C PHE A 16 -0.51 12.89 5.55
N ALA A 17 0.20 14.00 5.30
CA ALA A 17 0.72 14.86 6.35
C ALA A 17 -0.41 15.52 7.15
N SER A 18 -1.48 15.98 6.47
CA SER A 18 -2.66 16.60 7.09
C SER A 18 -3.62 15.58 7.71
N HIS A 19 -3.78 14.39 7.10
CA HIS A 19 -4.73 13.36 7.52
C HIS A 19 -4.02 12.02 7.73
N ARG A 20 -3.19 11.96 8.77
CA ARG A 20 -2.43 10.76 9.11
C ARG A 20 -3.37 9.57 9.30
N LEU A 21 -3.01 8.44 8.69
CA LEU A 21 -3.75 7.17 8.75
C LEU A 21 -5.19 7.23 8.18
N CYS A 22 -5.58 8.30 7.49
CA CYS A 22 -6.90 8.41 6.86
C CYS A 22 -6.92 7.96 5.39
N LEU A 23 -5.75 7.66 4.79
CA LEU A 23 -5.66 7.11 3.44
C LEU A 23 -5.87 5.60 3.47
N SER A 24 -6.91 5.11 2.80
CA SER A 24 -7.23 3.69 2.68
C SER A 24 -7.41 3.25 1.23
N LEU A 25 -7.28 1.95 1.00
CA LEU A 25 -7.42 1.34 -0.31
C LEU A 25 -8.88 1.44 -0.80
N ALA A 26 -9.08 2.16 -1.89
CA ALA A 26 -10.38 2.33 -2.54
C ALA A 26 -10.57 1.40 -3.74
N LYS A 27 -9.49 1.05 -4.44
CA LYS A 27 -9.52 0.05 -5.52
C LYS A 27 -8.12 -0.49 -5.74
N LEU A 28 -8.02 -1.79 -5.99
CA LEU A 28 -6.79 -2.43 -6.45
C LEU A 28 -7.05 -3.05 -7.82
N ALA A 29 -6.22 -2.72 -8.80
CA ALA A 29 -6.24 -3.26 -10.15
C ALA A 29 -4.82 -3.70 -10.50
N LEU A 30 -4.51 -4.95 -10.12
CA LEU A 30 -3.21 -5.55 -10.38
C LEU A 30 -2.99 -5.76 -11.89
N PRO A 31 -1.73 -5.73 -12.36
CA PRO A 31 -0.50 -5.77 -11.56
C PRO A 31 -0.06 -4.44 -10.96
N ASP A 32 -0.51 -3.31 -11.51
CA ASP A 32 0.20 -2.04 -11.37
C ASP A 32 -0.64 -0.91 -10.79
N LYS A 33 -1.97 -0.97 -10.73
CA LYS A 33 -2.79 0.20 -10.36
C LYS A 33 -3.41 0.09 -8.98
N MET A 34 -3.30 1.17 -8.23
CA MET A 34 -3.94 1.33 -6.93
C MET A 34 -4.63 2.68 -6.84
N LEU A 35 -5.81 2.69 -6.24
CA LEU A 35 -6.54 3.91 -5.91
C LEU A 35 -6.68 3.97 -4.39
N LEU A 36 -6.19 5.04 -3.80
CA LEU A 36 -6.38 5.37 -2.40
C LEU A 36 -7.47 6.44 -2.27
N THR A 37 -8.19 6.41 -1.17
CA THR A 37 -9.14 7.46 -0.80
C THR A 37 -8.82 7.94 0.60
N CYS A 38 -8.87 9.26 0.81
CA CYS A 38 -8.80 9.82 2.14
C CYS A 38 -10.21 9.85 2.74
N THR A 39 -10.42 9.20 3.88
CA THR A 39 -11.71 9.21 4.58
C THR A 39 -12.05 10.58 5.18
N ALA A 40 -11.04 11.44 5.42
CA ALA A 40 -11.22 12.78 5.97
C ALA A 40 -11.63 13.82 4.91
N CYS A 41 -10.87 13.95 3.81
CA CYS A 41 -11.14 14.96 2.78
C CYS A 41 -11.79 14.42 1.50
N GLN A 42 -12.04 13.11 1.42
CA GLN A 42 -12.68 12.44 0.27
C GLN A 42 -11.92 12.56 -1.06
N MET A 43 -10.66 13.03 -1.03
CA MET A 43 -9.77 13.04 -2.18
C MET A 43 -9.31 11.62 -2.52
N LYS A 44 -9.13 11.38 -3.82
CA LYS A 44 -8.65 10.11 -4.35
C LYS A 44 -7.28 10.30 -4.98
N HIS A 45 -6.38 9.35 -4.73
CA HIS A 45 -5.02 9.36 -5.24
C HIS A 45 -4.76 8.06 -6.00
N ARG A 46 -4.32 8.16 -7.26
CA ARG A 46 -4.00 6.99 -8.06
C ARG A 46 -2.50 6.78 -8.04
N LEU A 47 -2.07 5.55 -7.82
CA LEU A 47 -0.68 5.16 -7.90
C LEU A 47 -0.50 4.06 -8.96
N THR A 48 0.66 4.10 -9.61
CA THR A 48 1.22 2.99 -10.38
C THR A 48 2.32 2.33 -9.55
N LEU A 49 2.29 1.02 -9.40
CA LEU A 49 3.22 0.22 -8.61
C LEU A 49 4.35 -0.28 -9.51
N ARG A 50 5.60 -0.07 -9.06
CA ARG A 50 6.79 -0.68 -9.67
C ARG A 50 7.03 -2.08 -9.12
N SER A 51 7.05 -2.22 -7.79
CA SER A 51 7.28 -3.49 -7.12
C SER A 51 6.55 -3.57 -5.78
N LEU A 52 6.36 -4.80 -5.30
CA LEU A 52 5.58 -5.09 -4.09
C LEU A 52 6.26 -6.19 -3.28
N THR A 53 6.44 -5.95 -1.98
CA THR A 53 6.95 -6.95 -1.04
C THR A 53 6.02 -7.09 0.16
N VAL A 54 5.86 -8.32 0.66
CA VAL A 54 5.02 -8.61 1.83
C VAL A 54 5.88 -8.74 3.07
N ARG A 55 5.53 -8.01 4.13
CA ARG A 55 6.03 -8.25 5.47
C ARG A 55 4.95 -8.91 6.32
N LEU A 56 5.16 -10.19 6.61
CA LEU A 56 4.33 -10.94 7.56
C LEU A 56 4.74 -10.62 9.01
N PRO A 57 3.78 -10.52 9.94
CA PRO A 57 4.07 -10.36 11.35
C PRO A 57 4.86 -11.56 11.91
N ALA A 58 5.73 -11.29 12.90
CA ALA A 58 6.76 -12.19 13.42
C ALA A 58 6.35 -13.64 13.80
N PRO A 59 5.15 -13.95 14.34
CA PRO A 59 4.84 -15.34 14.72
C PRO A 59 4.66 -16.29 13.52
N LEU A 60 4.65 -15.80 12.28
CA LEU A 60 4.62 -16.62 11.05
C LEU A 60 6.00 -16.80 10.39
N ARG A 61 7.07 -16.25 10.98
CA ARG A 61 8.44 -16.32 10.42
C ARG A 61 9.23 -17.56 10.86
N ALA A 62 8.64 -18.47 11.62
CA ALA A 62 9.29 -19.71 12.01
C ALA A 62 9.19 -20.74 10.88
N VAL A 63 10.08 -20.65 9.88
CA VAL A 63 10.95 -21.72 9.31
C VAL A 63 11.72 -21.10 8.13
N SER A 64 12.67 -20.20 8.40
CA SER A 64 13.88 -20.02 7.57
C SER A 64 14.78 -18.99 8.22
N SER A 65 15.77 -19.51 8.92
CA SER A 65 16.89 -18.77 9.49
C SER A 65 17.79 -18.19 8.41
N THR A 66 18.23 -16.94 8.62
CA THR A 66 19.46 -16.29 8.14
C THR A 66 19.25 -15.13 7.15
N ARG A 67 19.43 -13.92 7.71
CA ARG A 67 20.08 -12.70 7.16
C ARG A 67 19.60 -12.11 5.82
N GLU A 68 19.38 -10.79 5.90
CA GLU A 68 19.05 -9.84 4.82
C GLU A 68 17.62 -9.96 4.28
N PRO A 69 16.97 -8.84 3.88
CA PRO A 69 15.74 -8.91 3.11
C PRO A 69 16.10 -9.58 1.78
N GLU A 70 15.93 -10.90 1.73
CA GLU A 70 15.99 -11.68 0.51
C GLU A 70 15.02 -11.03 -0.48
N GLU A 71 15.56 -10.29 -1.45
CA GLU A 71 14.88 -9.87 -2.68
C GLU A 71 14.65 -11.14 -3.53
N LEU A 72 13.88 -12.08 -2.98
CA LEU A 72 13.30 -13.15 -3.76
C LEU A 72 12.43 -12.50 -4.86
N PRO A 73 12.09 -13.22 -5.94
CA PRO A 73 11.01 -12.82 -6.84
C PRO A 73 9.65 -12.99 -6.11
N VAL A 74 9.47 -12.24 -5.01
CA VAL A 74 8.32 -12.18 -4.11
C VAL A 74 7.17 -11.43 -4.78
N GLU A 75 7.41 -10.73 -5.89
CA GLU A 75 6.43 -9.83 -6.52
C GLU A 75 5.11 -10.52 -6.86
N ARG A 76 5.14 -11.75 -7.41
CA ARG A 76 3.90 -12.51 -7.71
C ARG A 76 3.17 -12.96 -6.46
N GLY A 77 3.85 -13.60 -5.52
CA GLY A 77 3.23 -14.04 -4.26
C GLY A 77 2.75 -12.86 -3.40
N ALA A 78 3.46 -11.73 -3.47
CA ALA A 78 3.09 -10.50 -2.79
C ALA A 78 1.81 -9.90 -3.35
N ALA A 79 1.71 -9.83 -4.68
CA ALA A 79 0.53 -9.35 -5.36
C ALA A 79 -0.69 -10.22 -5.05
N GLU A 80 -0.53 -11.55 -5.03
CA GLU A 80 -1.59 -12.49 -4.63
C GLU A 80 -2.01 -12.30 -3.16
N HIS A 81 -1.06 -12.14 -2.25
CA HIS A 81 -1.35 -11.88 -0.84
C HIS A 81 -2.03 -10.52 -0.60
N LEU A 82 -1.66 -9.49 -1.37
CA LEU A 82 -2.31 -8.19 -1.32
C LEU A 82 -3.72 -8.27 -1.91
N ALA A 83 -3.89 -8.95 -3.05
CA ALA A 83 -5.19 -9.17 -3.68
C ALA A 83 -6.16 -9.88 -2.75
N ALA A 84 -5.72 -10.98 -2.12
CA ALA A 84 -6.52 -11.72 -1.17
C ALA A 84 -6.88 -10.87 0.06
N CYS A 85 -5.93 -10.08 0.58
CA CYS A 85 -6.22 -9.17 1.68
C CYS A 85 -7.19 -8.06 1.28
N ALA A 86 -7.05 -7.49 0.09
CA ALA A 86 -7.92 -6.45 -0.42
C ALA A 86 -9.33 -6.98 -0.69
N ALA A 87 -9.48 -8.22 -1.15
CA ALA A 87 -10.78 -8.83 -1.39
C ALA A 87 -11.64 -8.94 -0.11
N THR A 88 -11.01 -9.14 1.05
CA THR A 88 -11.72 -9.27 2.34
C THR A 88 -11.70 -8.00 3.18
N HIS A 89 -10.58 -7.25 3.17
CA HIS A 89 -10.31 -6.17 4.12
C HIS A 89 -10.01 -4.84 3.42
N GLN A 90 -10.62 -4.60 2.26
CA GLN A 90 -10.33 -3.44 1.40
C GLN A 90 -10.24 -2.11 2.19
N VAL A 91 -11.27 -1.79 2.96
CA VAL A 91 -11.36 -0.53 3.72
C VAL A 91 -10.40 -0.47 4.91
N SER A 92 -9.94 -1.63 5.39
CA SER A 92 -9.03 -1.75 6.53
C SER A 92 -7.56 -1.75 6.10
N LEU A 93 -7.26 -1.73 4.80
CA LEU A 93 -5.92 -1.51 4.23
C LEU A 93 -5.65 -0.01 4.14
N GLY A 94 -4.87 0.51 5.08
CA GLY A 94 -4.48 1.91 5.17
C GLY A 94 -3.02 2.16 4.84
N VAL A 95 -2.68 3.39 4.47
CA VAL A 95 -1.28 3.86 4.38
C VAL A 95 -0.77 4.13 5.79
N GLY A 96 0.21 3.36 6.22
CA GLY A 96 0.87 3.52 7.52
C GLY A 96 2.09 4.43 7.46
N GLU A 97 2.85 4.36 6.37
CA GLU A 97 4.05 5.17 6.12
C GLU A 97 4.12 5.52 4.63
N MET A 98 4.77 6.64 4.32
CA MET A 98 4.99 7.08 2.94
C MET A 98 6.23 7.97 2.88
N ASP A 99 6.99 7.81 1.80
CA ASP A 99 8.07 8.68 1.38
C ASP A 99 7.98 8.87 -0.14
N VAL A 100 7.53 10.05 -0.58
CA VAL A 100 7.39 10.35 -2.02
C VAL A 100 8.73 10.69 -2.69
N VAL A 101 9.79 10.96 -1.93
CA VAL A 101 11.13 11.20 -2.47
C VAL A 101 11.78 9.86 -2.83
N GLN A 102 11.50 8.82 -2.05
CA GLN A 102 11.97 7.45 -2.28
C GLN A 102 10.96 6.58 -3.05
N ASP A 103 9.88 7.16 -3.59
CA ASP A 103 8.80 6.44 -4.25
C ASP A 103 8.27 5.24 -3.43
N PHE A 104 8.06 5.43 -2.14
CA PHE A 104 7.74 4.36 -1.20
C PHE A 104 6.42 4.62 -0.46
N ILE A 105 5.60 3.57 -0.35
CA ILE A 105 4.48 3.55 0.61
C ILE A 105 4.43 2.20 1.34
N LYS A 106 4.03 2.25 2.62
CA LYS A 106 3.73 1.06 3.41
C LYS A 106 2.24 0.95 3.64
N LEU A 107 1.62 -0.08 3.09
CA LEU A 107 0.25 -0.44 3.41
C LEU A 107 0.23 -1.33 4.65
N ARG A 108 -0.77 -1.12 5.50
CA ARG A 108 -1.03 -1.95 6.67
C ARG A 108 -2.51 -2.28 6.74
N CYS A 109 -2.81 -3.56 6.88
CA CYS A 109 -4.17 -4.00 7.14
C CYS A 109 -4.43 -4.01 8.66
N ALA A 110 -5.50 -3.35 9.11
CA ALA A 110 -5.89 -3.36 10.52
C ALA A 110 -6.43 -4.73 10.99
N GLU A 111 -7.07 -5.49 10.08
CA GLU A 111 -7.68 -6.79 10.39
C GLU A 111 -6.65 -7.91 10.48
N CYS A 112 -5.96 -8.19 9.37
CA CYS A 112 -5.01 -9.31 9.30
C CYS A 112 -3.59 -8.94 9.77
N ARG A 113 -3.35 -7.67 10.10
CA ARG A 113 -2.06 -7.12 10.57
C ARG A 113 -0.87 -7.33 9.63
N LYS A 114 -1.13 -7.71 8.36
CA LYS A 114 -0.12 -7.79 7.31
C LYS A 114 0.30 -6.38 6.87
N SER A 115 1.58 -6.23 6.55
CA SER A 115 2.12 -5.00 5.97
C SER A 115 2.72 -5.29 4.60
N TYR A 116 2.61 -4.32 3.71
CA TYR A 116 3.07 -4.42 2.33
C TYR A 116 3.91 -3.18 2.02
N ASP A 117 5.17 -3.40 1.69
CA ASP A 117 6.06 -2.36 1.24
C ASP A 117 5.93 -2.27 -0.29
N VAL A 118 5.56 -1.09 -0.77
CA VAL A 118 5.25 -0.84 -2.18
C VAL A 118 6.21 0.21 -2.70
N ILE A 119 6.91 -0.13 -3.79
CA ILE A 119 7.65 0.86 -4.58
C ILE A 119 6.71 1.37 -5.67
N VAL A 120 6.58 2.69 -5.73
CA VAL A 120 5.70 3.42 -6.62
C VAL A 120 6.48 3.77 -7.87
N GLU A 121 5.87 3.60 -9.03
CA GLU A 121 6.42 4.11 -10.29
C GLU A 121 5.91 5.53 -10.59
N ALA A 122 4.65 5.79 -10.27
CA ALA A 122 4.02 7.08 -10.45
C ALA A 122 2.94 7.32 -9.39
N PHE A 123 2.87 8.56 -8.89
CA PHE A 123 1.85 9.04 -7.95
C PHE A 123 0.74 9.83 -8.61
#